data_AF-A0A558FLE9-F1
#
_entry.id   AF-A0A558FLE9-F1
#
_cell.length_a   1.000
_cell.length_b   1.000
_cell.length_c   1.000
_cell.angle_alpha   90.00
_cell.angle_beta   90.00
_cell.angle_gamma   90.00
#
_symmetry.space_group_name_H-M   'P 1'
#
loop_
_entity.id
_entity.type
_entity.pdbx_description
1 polymer ?
#
loop_
_entity_poly.entity_id
_entity_poly.type
_entity_poly.pdbx_seq_one_letter_code
_entity_poly.pdbx_strand_id
1 'polypeptide(L)'
;MISAGRRRLLVTALWIPLVVLLLIALEDRLSDLPTTVELFETFGLALGIPAYIAFALVEMRLLRGKSEQRILNRIWLGPLVFIPFYAAPWMIFRLAEMLCGSSSDIAVLFGWVVFIPCVLIVGYVVAGLTIAVYRTFYS
;
A
#
# COMPACT_ATOMS: atom_id res chain seq x y z
N MET A 1 -4.28 27.07 -2.52
CA MET A 1 -3.94 26.13 -1.42
C MET A 1 -5.24 25.52 -0.91
N ILE A 2 -5.29 24.22 -0.59
CA ILE A 2 -6.53 23.57 -0.13
C ILE A 2 -6.89 23.97 1.31
N SER A 3 -8.19 24.04 1.62
CA SER A 3 -8.69 24.35 2.97
C SER A 3 -8.31 23.26 3.98
N ALA A 4 -8.31 23.60 5.26
CA ALA A 4 -7.99 22.66 6.34
C ALA A 4 -8.93 21.44 6.39
N GLY A 5 -10.19 21.60 5.97
CA GLY A 5 -11.17 20.50 5.86
C GLY A 5 -10.81 19.53 4.73
N ARG A 6 -10.57 20.06 3.52
CA ARG A 6 -10.12 19.27 2.35
C ARG A 6 -8.85 18.48 2.65
N ARG A 7 -7.89 19.11 3.33
CA ARG A 7 -6.64 18.44 3.73
C ARG A 7 -6.87 17.31 4.73
N ARG A 8 -7.75 17.52 5.72
CA ARG A 8 -8.09 16.47 6.70
C ARG A 8 -8.73 15.27 6.04
N LEU A 9 -9.72 15.47 5.16
CA LEU A 9 -10.37 14.36 4.44
C LEU A 9 -9.36 13.52 3.65
N LEU A 10 -8.47 14.16 2.90
CA LEU A 10 -7.47 13.46 2.08
C LEU A 10 -6.43 12.71 2.92
N VAL A 11 -6.02 13.30 4.05
CA VAL A 11 -5.13 12.61 5.00
C VAL A 11 -5.85 11.41 5.62
N THR A 12 -7.11 11.54 6.03
CA THR A 12 -7.89 10.43 6.58
C THR A 12 -8.05 9.31 5.55
N ALA A 13 -8.40 9.64 4.30
CA ALA A 13 -8.54 8.67 3.22
C ALA A 13 -7.24 7.90 2.94
N LEU A 14 -6.08 8.55 3.10
CA LEU A 14 -4.78 7.90 2.97
C LEU A 14 -4.52 6.81 4.02
N TRP A 15 -5.15 6.87 5.19
CA TRP A 15 -4.96 5.85 6.24
C TRP A 15 -6.00 4.72 6.17
N ILE A 16 -7.10 4.89 5.43
CA ILE A 16 -8.15 3.86 5.33
C ILE A 16 -7.60 2.51 4.84
N PRO A 17 -6.75 2.44 3.80
CA PRO A 17 -6.22 1.15 3.34
C PRO A 17 -5.33 0.48 4.39
N LEU A 18 -4.63 1.24 5.23
CA LEU A 18 -3.89 0.66 6.36
C LEU A 18 -4.83 -0.02 7.35
N VAL A 19 -5.96 0.62 7.69
CA VAL A 19 -6.94 0.02 8.61
C VAL A 19 -7.50 -1.27 8.02
N VAL A 20 -7.82 -1.28 6.72
CA VAL A 20 -8.30 -2.49 6.03
C VAL A 20 -7.24 -3.60 6.07
N LEU A 21 -5.98 -3.29 5.78
CA LEU A 21 -4.89 -4.26 5.85
C LEU A 21 -4.70 -4.83 7.27
N LEU A 22 -4.83 -3.99 8.30
CA LEU A 22 -4.75 -4.43 9.70
C LEU A 22 -5.92 -5.32 10.10
N LEU A 23 -7.13 -5.05 9.59
CA LEU A 23 -8.31 -5.90 9.84
C LEU A 23 -8.15 -7.27 9.17
N ILE A 24 -7.66 -7.31 7.93
CA ILE A 24 -7.35 -8.57 7.23
C ILE A 24 -6.30 -9.37 8.00
N ALA A 25 -5.22 -8.72 8.44
CA ALA A 25 -4.19 -9.38 9.24
C ALA A 25 -4.71 -9.88 10.60
N LEU A 26 -5.70 -9.20 11.19
CA LEU A 26 -6.32 -9.63 12.45
C LEU A 26 -7.25 -10.83 12.24
N GLU A 27 -8.05 -10.83 11.17
CA GLU A 27 -8.92 -11.94 10.80
C GLU A 27 -8.13 -13.22 10.50
N ASP A 28 -7.01 -13.07 9.78
CA ASP A 28 -6.06 -14.15 9.51
C ASP A 28 -5.49 -14.76 10.79
N ARG A 29 -5.02 -13.92 11.73
CA ARG A 29 -4.54 -14.38 13.05
C ARG A 29 -5.58 -15.12 13.88
N LEU A 30 -6.86 -14.94 13.59
CA LEU A 30 -7.98 -15.56 14.31
C LEU A 30 -8.51 -16.80 13.59
N SER A 31 -8.06 -17.11 12.37
CA SER A 31 -8.58 -18.17 11.52
C SER A 31 -7.58 -19.32 11.36
N ASP A 32 -7.98 -20.56 11.67
CA ASP A 32 -7.13 -21.76 11.62
C ASP A 32 -7.02 -22.44 10.22
N LEU A 33 -7.26 -21.71 9.11
CA LEU A 33 -7.27 -22.33 7.77
C LEU A 33 -5.92 -22.22 7.04
N PRO A 34 -5.24 -23.34 6.72
CA PRO A 34 -4.03 -23.31 5.92
C PRO A 34 -4.37 -23.58 4.45
N THR A 35 -3.94 -22.73 3.51
CA THR A 35 -3.57 -23.12 2.13
C THR A 35 -3.30 -21.90 1.25
N THR A 36 -2.10 -21.78 0.68
CA THR A 36 -1.67 -20.80 -0.36
C THR A 36 -1.75 -19.30 -0.01
N VAL A 37 -2.67 -18.90 0.86
CA VAL A 37 -2.80 -17.55 1.40
C VAL A 37 -1.61 -17.23 2.31
N GLU A 38 -0.99 -18.24 2.93
CA GLU A 38 0.18 -18.11 3.80
C GLU A 38 1.32 -17.27 3.19
N LEU A 39 1.60 -17.33 1.88
CA LEU A 39 2.71 -16.55 1.30
C LEU A 39 2.36 -15.05 1.18
N PHE A 40 1.10 -14.75 0.83
CA PHE A 40 0.58 -13.40 0.78
C PHE A 40 0.32 -12.84 2.19
N GLU A 41 -0.17 -13.67 3.10
CA GLU A 41 -0.37 -13.34 4.51
C GLU A 41 0.96 -13.12 5.23
N THR A 42 1.90 -14.04 5.09
CA THR A 42 3.17 -14.00 5.83
C THR A 42 4.12 -12.95 5.28
N PHE A 43 4.22 -12.78 3.96
CA PHE A 43 5.17 -11.84 3.36
C PHE A 43 4.50 -10.60 2.77
N GLY A 44 3.34 -10.76 2.14
CA GLY A 44 2.58 -9.65 1.55
C GLY A 44 2.01 -8.69 2.61
N LEU A 45 1.43 -9.19 3.71
CA LEU A 45 0.95 -8.33 4.80
C LEU A 45 2.08 -7.88 5.72
N ALA A 46 2.98 -8.79 6.14
CA ALA A 46 4.05 -8.43 7.08
C ALA A 46 5.03 -7.39 6.51
N LEU A 47 5.30 -7.41 5.21
CA LEU A 47 6.12 -6.38 4.55
C LEU A 47 5.26 -5.26 3.95
N GLY A 48 4.03 -5.56 3.52
CA GLY A 48 3.11 -4.59 2.93
C GLY A 48 2.61 -3.54 3.92
N ILE A 49 2.35 -3.91 5.19
CA ILE A 49 1.93 -2.95 6.22
C ILE A 49 3.04 -1.90 6.49
N PRO A 50 4.30 -2.27 6.80
CA PRO A 50 5.39 -1.31 6.91
C PRO A 50 5.63 -0.49 5.64
N ALA A 51 5.56 -1.13 4.46
CA ALA A 51 5.67 -0.45 3.18
C ALA A 51 4.60 0.64 3.02
N TYR A 52 3.36 0.32 3.39
CA TYR A 52 2.24 1.25 3.31
C TYR A 52 2.38 2.41 4.30
N ILE A 53 2.83 2.15 5.52
CA ILE A 53 3.12 3.20 6.51
C ILE A 53 4.19 4.15 5.95
N ALA A 54 5.29 3.62 5.40
CA ALA A 54 6.35 4.43 4.81
C ALA A 54 5.82 5.27 3.63
N PHE A 55 5.05 4.65 2.73
CA PHE A 55 4.38 5.33 1.63
C PHE A 55 3.47 6.46 2.12
N ALA A 56 2.59 6.19 3.09
CA ALA A 56 1.64 7.16 3.63
C ALA A 56 2.35 8.36 4.28
N LEU A 57 3.42 8.11 5.05
CA LEU A 57 4.22 9.18 5.66
C LEU A 57 4.92 10.06 4.62
N VAL A 58 5.47 9.45 3.57
CA VAL A 58 6.09 10.16 2.45
C VAL A 58 5.04 11.01 1.71
N GLU A 59 3.89 10.43 1.39
CA GLU A 59 2.80 11.14 0.73
C GLU A 59 2.27 12.31 1.58
N MET A 60 2.05 12.14 2.90
CA MET A 60 1.64 13.23 3.78
C MET A 60 2.60 14.42 3.75
N ARG A 61 3.91 14.16 3.73
CA ARG A 61 4.93 15.21 3.61
C ARG A 61 4.85 15.89 2.26
N LEU A 62 4.71 15.11 1.19
CA LEU A 62 4.75 15.60 -0.17
C LEU A 62 3.44 16.24 -0.67
N LEU A 63 2.34 16.07 0.06
CA LEU A 63 1.07 16.76 -0.19
C LEU A 63 1.06 18.18 0.39
N ARG A 64 2.02 18.53 1.26
CA ARG A 64 2.08 19.84 1.92
C ARG A 64 2.38 20.96 0.90
N GLY A 65 1.57 22.01 0.90
CA GLY A 65 1.76 23.19 0.05
C GLY A 65 1.42 22.99 -1.44
N LYS A 66 0.90 21.82 -1.84
CA LYS A 66 0.51 21.57 -3.23
C LYS A 66 -0.88 22.15 -3.55
N SER A 67 -1.08 22.47 -4.83
CA SER A 67 -2.41 22.81 -5.36
C SER A 67 -3.31 21.56 -5.39
N GLU A 68 -4.62 21.78 -5.39
CA GLU A 68 -5.63 20.72 -5.39
C GLU A 68 -5.47 19.75 -6.56
N GLN A 69 -5.34 20.28 -7.79
CA GLN A 69 -5.11 19.48 -8.99
C GLN A 69 -3.89 18.56 -8.87
N ARG A 70 -2.78 19.08 -8.29
CA ARG A 70 -1.57 18.29 -8.08
C ARG A 70 -1.76 17.20 -7.02
N ILE A 71 -2.63 17.43 -6.05
CA ILE A 71 -2.96 16.45 -5.02
C ILE A 71 -3.82 15.33 -5.62
N LEU A 72 -4.86 15.67 -6.38
CA LEU A 72 -5.73 14.68 -7.04
C LEU A 72 -4.96 13.81 -8.04
N ASN A 73 -4.10 14.41 -8.87
CA ASN A 73 -3.22 13.65 -9.78
C ASN A 73 -2.30 12.70 -9.02
N ARG A 74 -1.82 13.12 -7.84
CA ARG A 74 -0.94 12.31 -7.01
C ARG A 74 -1.66 11.14 -6.36
N ILE A 75 -2.90 11.33 -5.92
CA ILE A 75 -3.77 10.25 -5.43
C ILE A 75 -4.01 9.23 -6.55
N TRP A 76 -4.31 9.70 -7.77
CA TRP A 76 -4.51 8.83 -8.92
C TRP A 76 -3.27 8.01 -9.29
N LEU A 77 -2.07 8.60 -9.18
CA LEU A 77 -0.80 7.92 -9.40
C LEU A 77 -0.33 7.11 -8.18
N GLY A 78 -0.99 7.25 -7.03
CA GLY A 78 -0.63 6.60 -5.77
C GLY A 78 -0.39 5.09 -5.89
N PRO A 79 -1.27 4.31 -6.56
CA PRO A 79 -1.07 2.88 -6.74
C PRO A 79 0.23 2.52 -7.47
N LEU A 80 0.61 3.30 -8.49
CA LEU A 80 1.88 3.10 -9.21
C LEU A 80 3.08 3.48 -8.34
N VAL A 81 2.98 4.58 -7.60
CA VAL A 81 4.05 5.05 -6.70
C VAL A 81 4.24 4.10 -5.52
N PHE A 82 3.21 3.34 -5.13
CA PHE A 82 3.28 2.35 -4.05
C PHE A 82 4.06 1.09 -4.43
N ILE A 83 4.09 0.69 -5.71
CA ILE A 83 4.82 -0.52 -6.17
C ILE A 83 6.26 -0.61 -5.64
N PRO A 84 7.13 0.41 -5.80
CA PRO A 84 8.49 0.33 -5.28
C PRO A 84 8.56 0.22 -3.75
N PHE A 85 7.61 0.82 -3.02
CA PHE A 85 7.52 0.66 -1.57
C PHE A 85 7.17 -0.76 -1.17
N TYR A 86 6.34 -1.45 -1.95
CA TYR A 86 5.99 -2.86 -1.74
C TYR A 86 7.13 -3.80 -2.15
N ALA A 87 7.75 -3.57 -3.30
CA ALA A 87 8.78 -4.44 -3.86
C ALA A 87 10.10 -4.41 -3.06
N ALA A 88 10.55 -3.22 -2.63
CA ALA A 88 11.86 -3.07 -2.01
C ALA A 88 12.02 -3.87 -0.71
N PRO A 89 11.10 -3.82 0.27
CA PRO A 89 11.20 -4.64 1.48
C PRO A 89 11.20 -6.15 1.19
N TRP A 90 10.41 -6.61 0.21
CA TRP A 90 10.40 -8.01 -0.22
C TRP A 90 11.77 -8.45 -0.74
N MET A 91 12.33 -7.67 -1.65
CA MET A 91 13.63 -7.98 -2.25
C MET A 91 14.75 -7.96 -1.20
N ILE A 92 14.75 -6.96 -0.30
CA ILE A 92 15.76 -6.86 0.78
C ILE A 92 15.66 -8.05 1.72
N PHE A 93 14.43 -8.42 2.14
CA PHE A 93 14.22 -9.55 3.04
C PHE A 93 14.71 -10.87 2.43
N ARG A 94 14.31 -11.16 1.18
CA ARG A 94 14.70 -12.39 0.49
C ARG A 94 16.21 -12.43 0.20
N LEU A 95 16.82 -11.30 -0.15
CA LEU A 95 18.26 -11.21 -0.33
C LEU A 95 19.02 -11.47 0.98
N ALA A 96 18.56 -10.93 2.11
CA ALA A 96 19.16 -11.20 3.41
C ALA A 96 19.04 -12.69 3.79
N GLU A 97 17.88 -13.30 3.52
CA GLU A 97 17.65 -14.74 3.74
C GLU A 97 18.64 -15.61 2.95
N MET A 98 18.88 -15.28 1.68
CA MET A 98 19.88 -15.94 0.83
C MET A 98 21.31 -15.80 1.38
N LEU A 99 21.67 -14.59 1.83
CA LEU A 99 23.00 -14.33 2.42
C LEU A 99 23.22 -15.09 3.73
N CYS A 100 22.16 -15.40 4.47
CA CYS A 100 22.21 -16.22 5.68
C CYS A 100 22.26 -17.74 5.40
N GLY A 101 22.37 -18.17 4.14
CA GLY A 101 22.55 -19.57 3.77
C GLY A 101 21.25 -20.32 3.47
N SER A 102 20.11 -19.62 3.36
CA SER A 102 18.88 -20.22 2.83
C SER A 102 19.07 -20.55 1.36
N SER A 103 18.89 -21.82 0.98
CA SER A 103 18.89 -22.30 -0.41
C SER A 103 17.57 -21.92 -1.10
N SER A 104 17.26 -20.63 -1.13
CA SER A 104 16.09 -20.11 -1.82
C SER A 104 16.43 -19.85 -3.28
N ASP A 105 15.51 -20.20 -4.18
CA ASP A 105 15.63 -19.93 -5.60
C ASP A 105 15.57 -18.41 -5.84
N ILE A 106 16.41 -17.87 -6.74
CA ILE A 106 16.38 -16.48 -7.20
C ILE A 106 14.97 -16.11 -7.70
N ALA A 107 14.21 -17.06 -8.23
CA ALA A 107 12.83 -16.87 -8.61
C ALA A 107 11.94 -16.32 -7.46
N VAL A 108 12.22 -16.70 -6.21
CA VAL A 108 11.45 -16.26 -5.02
C VAL A 108 11.66 -14.77 -4.72
N LEU A 109 12.80 -14.20 -5.15
CA LEU A 109 13.07 -12.76 -5.05
C LEU A 109 12.05 -11.92 -5.83
N PHE A 110 11.51 -12.49 -6.92
CA PHE A 110 10.53 -11.85 -7.80
C PHE A 110 9.09 -12.28 -7.51
N GLY A 111 8.83 -13.05 -6.44
CA GLY A 111 7.49 -13.49 -6.07
C GLY A 111 6.49 -12.35 -5.86
N TRP A 112 6.98 -11.16 -5.49
CA TRP A 112 6.15 -9.95 -5.35
C TRP A 112 5.44 -9.53 -6.66
N VAL A 113 6.00 -9.89 -7.83
CA VAL A 113 5.47 -9.50 -9.15
C VAL A 113 4.07 -10.08 -9.38
N VAL A 114 3.81 -11.29 -8.87
CA VAL A 114 2.51 -11.96 -8.99
C VAL A 114 1.39 -11.17 -8.32
N PHE A 115 1.73 -10.34 -7.31
CA PHE A 115 0.75 -9.53 -6.57
C PHE A 115 0.52 -8.14 -7.16
N ILE A 116 1.33 -7.69 -8.15
CA ILE A 116 1.16 -6.37 -8.77
C ILE A 116 -0.26 -6.15 -9.30
N PRO A 117 -0.89 -7.09 -10.05
CA PRO A 117 -2.25 -6.89 -10.54
C PRO A 117 -3.24 -6.63 -9.41
N CYS A 118 -3.17 -7.41 -8.33
CA CYS A 118 -4.04 -7.24 -7.17
C CYS A 118 -3.82 -5.88 -6.48
N VAL A 119 -2.55 -5.52 -6.23
CA VAL A 119 -2.18 -4.22 -5.62
C VAL A 119 -2.68 -3.05 -6.45
N LEU A 120 -2.55 -3.13 -7.77
CA LEU A 120 -3.03 -2.09 -8.67
C LEU A 120 -4.55 -1.98 -8.70
N ILE A 121 -5.26 -3.09 -8.83
CA ILE A 121 -6.73 -3.11 -8.85
C ILE A 121 -7.28 -2.49 -7.56
N VAL A 122 -6.85 -3.00 -6.41
CA VAL A 122 -7.29 -2.50 -5.10
C VAL A 122 -6.89 -1.03 -4.92
N GLY A 123 -5.65 -0.69 -5.26
CA GLY A 123 -5.15 0.67 -5.17
C GLY A 123 -5.95 1.67 -6.01
N TYR A 124 -6.29 1.32 -7.26
CA TYR A 124 -7.07 2.18 -8.14
C TYR A 124 -8.54 2.29 -7.71
N VAL A 125 -9.14 1.22 -7.17
CA VAL A 125 -10.48 1.30 -6.56
C VAL A 125 -10.48 2.31 -5.42
N VAL A 126 -9.50 2.22 -4.51
CA VAL A 126 -9.36 3.17 -3.38
C VAL A 126 -9.11 4.60 -3.86
N ALA A 127 -8.20 4.79 -4.83
CA ALA A 127 -7.88 6.11 -5.37
C ALA A 127 -9.11 6.73 -6.06
N GLY A 128 -9.83 5.94 -6.86
CA GLY A 128 -11.06 6.35 -7.53
C GLY A 128 -12.15 6.75 -6.55
N LEU A 129 -12.41 5.93 -5.52
CA LEU A 129 -13.38 6.24 -4.47
C LEU A 129 -13.00 7.51 -3.69
N THR A 130 -11.71 7.66 -3.35
CA THR A 130 -11.21 8.86 -2.66
C THR A 130 -11.47 10.12 -3.47
N ILE A 131 -11.18 10.09 -4.78
CA ILE A 131 -11.41 11.22 -5.68
C ILE A 131 -12.90 11.48 -5.88
N ALA A 132 -13.72 10.43 -6.02
CA ALA A 132 -15.17 10.56 -6.17
C ALA A 132 -15.79 11.22 -4.94
N VAL A 133 -15.52 10.69 -3.75
CA VAL A 133 -15.96 11.26 -2.46
C VAL A 133 -15.50 12.71 -2.32
N TYR A 134 -14.23 12.98 -2.61
CA TYR A 134 -13.69 14.33 -2.56
C TYR A 134 -14.45 15.30 -3.46
N ARG A 135 -14.73 14.91 -4.71
CA ARG A 135 -15.48 15.74 -5.65
C ARG A 135 -16.93 15.92 -5.21
N THR A 136 -17.59 14.89 -4.68
CA THR A 136 -18.98 15.01 -4.20
C THR A 136 -19.14 16.05 -3.08
N PHE A 137 -18.17 16.16 -2.17
CA PHE A 137 -18.27 17.09 -1.03
C PHE A 137 -17.66 18.48 -1.26
N TYR A 138 -16.79 18.63 -2.27
CA TYR A 138 -15.99 19.85 -2.45
C TYR A 138 -15.98 20.43 -3.86
N SER A 139 -16.62 19.78 -4.83
CA SER A 139 -16.82 20.29 -6.19
C SER A 139 -18.07 21.14 -6.32
#